data_AF-A0A2V1P3V1-F1
#
_entry.id   AF-A0A2V1P3V1-F1
#
_cell.length_a   1.000
_cell.length_b   1.000
_cell.length_c   1.000
_cell.angle_alpha   90.00
_cell.angle_beta   90.00
_cell.angle_gamma   90.00
#
_symmetry.space_group_name_H-M   'P 1'
#
loop_
_entity.id
_entity.type
_entity.pdbx_description
1 polymer ?
#
loop_
_entity_poly.entity_id
_entity_poly.type
_entity_poly.pdbx_seq_one_letter_code
_entity_poly.pdbx_strand_id
1 'polypeptide(L)'
;MRLSELFIRIGAFALAALVCVFAAQAAVRTVESTSVAAVETALEERSLGFASVIGDGLQIVLEGQADSEAERFRAISTAGTMVDASRVIDNMTVRDPTGIAPPEFSMEVLRNDSGISIIGLIPAASDRERLNARLEGLTDSPDRVADLLEVADYPQPEGWQAAVDYGIRALRALPRSKVSVRADRVAVEAIVDSDAEKARMESDLARNQPEGVDVALQIMAPRPVITPFTTRFVKDAEGARFESCVADTTEAEDRIVAAARAAGAEGRVGCTLALGAPSGTWGQAVSLSIAAIGELGGGTVTISDADITLIASEGTVQGNFDRIVGALENELPELFALEAVLPEAPEDADQGPPQFIATLSPEGTVQLRGRVTDELLNTTAQNYARARFGTADIAMGTRVVDGLPGNWGVRVLAGIEALSILSNGSLVVEPDTVVVRGKSGDEEAGARVSRLLIEKLGEDQDFEVEVEYVEALDPIEAMPTDEECLSRIETVTLDRKITFDPGSANISGAAISVVDDIAEILRRCADLRIEIAGYTDSQGREEMNKRLSQQRAEAVLTALRMRRVPTSSFRAVGYGEDNPIADNETEEGREANRRIEFSLIEVEMTEEASTLDELAAEGATDGSGEGGSDAAATGETNE
;
A
#
# COMPACT_ATOMS: atom_id res chain seq x y z
N MET A 1 -127.98 16.84 1.83
CA MET A 1 -127.02 17.78 1.22
C MET A 1 -126.41 17.11 0.00
N ARG A 2 -126.69 17.60 -1.21
CA ARG A 2 -126.00 17.11 -2.43
C ARG A 2 -124.65 17.82 -2.48
N LEU A 3 -123.56 17.10 -2.29
CA LEU A 3 -122.21 17.65 -2.47
C LEU A 3 -122.08 18.11 -3.93
N SER A 4 -121.55 19.33 -4.12
CA SER A 4 -121.28 19.87 -5.46
C SER A 4 -120.37 18.91 -6.23
N GLU A 5 -120.65 18.69 -7.52
CA GLU A 5 -119.82 17.85 -8.39
C GLU A 5 -118.34 18.26 -8.40
N LEU A 6 -118.06 19.55 -8.17
CA LEU A 6 -116.70 20.07 -8.05
C LEU A 6 -115.96 19.50 -6.83
N PHE A 7 -116.64 19.35 -5.69
CA PHE A 7 -116.04 18.84 -4.46
C PHE A 7 -115.69 17.35 -4.55
N ILE A 8 -116.51 16.57 -5.26
CA ILE A 8 -116.24 15.15 -5.52
C ILE A 8 -115.00 14.98 -6.41
N ARG A 9 -114.85 15.81 -7.45
CA ARG A 9 -113.67 15.79 -8.33
C ARG A 9 -112.40 16.18 -7.58
N ILE A 10 -112.42 17.26 -6.80
CA ILE A 10 -111.28 17.69 -5.98
C ILE A 10 -110.92 16.63 -4.94
N GLY A 11 -111.91 16.04 -4.26
CA GLY A 11 -111.70 14.95 -3.31
C GLY A 11 -111.07 13.71 -3.94
N ALA A 12 -111.47 13.34 -5.16
CA ALA A 12 -110.87 12.23 -5.89
C ALA A 12 -109.40 12.48 -6.27
N PHE A 13 -109.06 13.68 -6.74
CA PHE A 13 -107.67 14.06 -7.03
C PHE A 13 -106.81 14.12 -5.75
N ALA A 14 -107.34 14.65 -4.65
CA ALA A 14 -106.64 14.69 -3.37
C ALA A 14 -106.38 13.28 -2.80
N LEU A 15 -107.38 12.39 -2.90
CA LEU A 15 -107.22 10.98 -2.51
C LEU A 15 -106.19 10.27 -3.40
N ALA A 16 -106.23 10.49 -4.71
CA ALA A 16 -105.24 9.93 -5.63
C ALA A 16 -103.82 10.43 -5.31
N ALA A 17 -103.66 11.73 -5.02
CA ALA A 17 -102.37 12.29 -4.61
C ALA A 17 -101.87 11.67 -3.29
N LEU A 18 -102.73 11.51 -2.29
CA LEU A 18 -102.39 10.83 -1.03
C LEU A 18 -101.97 9.38 -1.23
N VAL A 19 -102.72 8.63 -2.06
CA VAL A 19 -102.40 7.24 -2.40
C VAL A 19 -101.06 7.16 -3.15
N CYS A 20 -100.80 8.06 -4.09
CA CYS A 20 -99.53 8.11 -4.81
C CYS A 20 -98.36 8.44 -3.88
N VAL A 21 -98.51 9.40 -2.96
CA VAL A 21 -97.46 9.73 -1.97
C VAL A 21 -97.20 8.56 -1.05
N PHE A 22 -98.25 7.91 -0.54
CA PHE A 22 -98.11 6.74 0.31
C PHE A 22 -97.46 5.56 -0.43
N ALA A 23 -97.88 5.30 -1.67
CA ALA A 23 -97.29 4.25 -2.50
C ALA A 23 -95.82 4.54 -2.82
N ALA A 24 -95.47 5.79 -3.11
CA ALA A 24 -94.08 6.20 -3.34
C ALA A 24 -93.23 6.04 -2.07
N GLN A 25 -93.73 6.48 -0.91
CA GLN A 25 -93.02 6.31 0.37
C GLN A 25 -92.87 4.83 0.74
N ALA A 26 -93.88 4.00 0.52
CA ALA A 26 -93.82 2.56 0.73
C ALA A 26 -92.81 1.90 -0.22
N ALA A 27 -92.78 2.30 -1.50
CA ALA A 27 -91.83 1.79 -2.48
C ALA A 27 -90.39 2.15 -2.11
N VAL A 28 -90.12 3.41 -1.75
CA VAL A 28 -88.78 3.86 -1.32
C VAL A 28 -88.32 3.06 -0.10
N ARG A 29 -89.14 2.95 0.95
CA ARG A 29 -88.79 2.17 2.16
C ARG A 29 -88.56 0.70 1.86
N THR A 30 -89.33 0.12 0.94
CA THR A 30 -89.17 -1.29 0.55
C THR A 30 -87.85 -1.48 -0.20
N VAL A 31 -87.51 -0.59 -1.13
CA VAL A 31 -86.24 -0.65 -1.87
C VAL A 31 -85.04 -0.42 -0.95
N GLU A 32 -85.12 0.56 -0.05
CA GLU A 32 -84.10 0.84 0.97
C GLU A 32 -83.85 -0.39 1.84
N SER A 33 -84.89 -0.90 2.52
CA SER A 33 -84.75 -2.06 3.42
C SER A 33 -84.26 -3.31 2.71
N THR A 34 -84.70 -3.55 1.47
CA THR A 34 -84.22 -4.69 0.68
C THR A 34 -82.76 -4.51 0.28
N SER A 35 -82.36 -3.30 -0.11
CA SER A 35 -80.99 -3.00 -0.55
C SER A 35 -80.00 -3.05 0.63
N VAL A 36 -80.39 -2.51 1.79
CA VAL A 36 -79.60 -2.58 3.03
C VAL A 36 -79.41 -4.04 3.45
N ALA A 37 -80.49 -4.80 3.57
CA ALA A 37 -80.42 -6.21 3.97
C ALA A 37 -79.57 -7.06 3.01
N ALA A 38 -79.66 -6.79 1.70
CA ALA A 38 -78.88 -7.49 0.68
C ALA A 38 -77.37 -7.19 0.80
N VAL A 39 -76.99 -5.92 1.01
CA VAL A 39 -75.58 -5.52 1.20
C VAL A 39 -75.04 -6.04 2.53
N GLU A 40 -75.81 -5.94 3.62
CA GLU A 40 -75.43 -6.41 4.94
C GLU A 40 -75.17 -7.92 4.94
N THR A 41 -76.07 -8.71 4.34
CA THR A 41 -75.89 -10.16 4.16
C THR A 41 -74.62 -10.46 3.36
N ALA A 42 -74.35 -9.73 2.27
CA ALA A 42 -73.18 -9.97 1.43
C ALA A 42 -71.86 -9.61 2.14
N LEU A 43 -71.86 -8.60 3.02
CA LEU A 43 -70.69 -8.24 3.84
C LEU A 43 -70.45 -9.29 4.93
N GLU A 44 -71.50 -9.77 5.59
CA GLU A 44 -71.42 -10.82 6.61
C GLU A 44 -70.90 -12.14 6.02
N GLU A 45 -71.40 -12.57 4.87
CA GLU A 45 -70.95 -13.79 4.17
C GLU A 45 -69.45 -13.77 3.86
N ARG A 46 -68.88 -12.57 3.67
CA ARG A 46 -67.46 -12.36 3.38
C ARG A 46 -66.63 -12.02 4.61
N SER A 47 -67.20 -12.16 5.81
CA SER A 47 -66.55 -11.84 7.09
C SER A 47 -66.11 -10.37 7.20
N LEU A 48 -66.83 -9.45 6.55
CA LEU A 48 -66.57 -8.01 6.57
C LEU A 48 -67.48 -7.28 7.58
N GLY A 49 -67.71 -7.90 8.74
CA GLY A 49 -68.64 -7.42 9.77
C GLY A 49 -68.21 -6.13 10.50
N PHE A 50 -67.04 -5.58 10.18
CA PHE A 50 -66.63 -4.25 10.65
C PHE A 50 -67.35 -3.10 9.90
N ALA A 51 -67.92 -3.39 8.73
CA ALA A 51 -68.62 -2.41 7.89
C ALA A 51 -70.14 -2.49 8.14
N SER A 52 -70.67 -1.43 8.75
CA SER A 52 -72.11 -1.21 8.93
C SER A 52 -72.73 -0.53 7.71
N VAL A 53 -73.99 -0.84 7.42
CA VAL A 53 -74.69 -0.41 6.21
C VAL A 53 -75.87 0.49 6.59
N ILE A 54 -75.93 1.69 6.04
CA ILE A 54 -77.03 2.64 6.23
C ILE A 54 -77.66 2.95 4.86
N GLY A 55 -78.98 2.84 4.75
CA GLY A 55 -79.72 3.22 3.55
C GLY A 55 -80.28 4.63 3.65
N ASP A 56 -80.04 5.45 2.62
CA ASP A 56 -80.65 6.78 2.44
C ASP A 56 -81.22 6.90 1.01
N GLY A 57 -82.53 6.67 0.86
CA GLY A 57 -83.18 6.68 -0.45
C GLY A 57 -82.68 5.57 -1.36
N LEU A 58 -81.93 5.97 -2.38
CA LEU A 58 -81.25 5.02 -3.27
C LEU A 58 -79.78 4.82 -2.89
N GLN A 59 -79.21 5.62 -1.99
CA GLN A 59 -77.80 5.50 -1.61
C GLN A 59 -77.61 4.51 -0.47
N ILE A 60 -76.45 3.85 -0.49
CA ILE A 60 -75.97 2.97 0.57
C ILE A 60 -74.69 3.58 1.12
N VAL A 61 -74.69 3.96 2.39
CA VAL A 61 -73.53 4.48 3.09
C VAL A 61 -72.90 3.35 3.90
N LEU A 62 -71.61 3.11 3.70
CA LEU A 62 -70.82 2.17 4.49
C LEU A 62 -70.06 2.93 5.57
N GLU A 63 -70.22 2.53 6.83
CA GLU A 63 -69.53 3.12 7.98
C GLU A 63 -68.81 2.05 8.79
N GLY A 64 -67.65 2.37 9.35
CA GLY A 64 -66.88 1.42 10.14
C GLY A 64 -65.38 1.72 10.16
N GLN A 65 -64.62 0.86 10.82
CA GLN A 65 -63.16 0.93 10.85
C GLN A 65 -62.58 -0.39 10.36
N ALA A 66 -61.88 -0.36 9.23
CA ALA A 66 -61.18 -1.50 8.65
C ALA A 66 -59.78 -1.66 9.27
N ASP A 67 -59.27 -2.89 9.37
CA ASP A 67 -57.90 -3.13 9.85
C ASP A 67 -56.84 -2.89 8.75
N SER A 68 -57.25 -2.84 7.48
CA SER A 68 -56.38 -2.48 6.34
C SER A 68 -57.14 -1.85 5.17
N GLU A 69 -56.41 -1.14 4.30
CA GLU A 69 -56.98 -0.58 3.06
C GLU A 69 -57.56 -1.67 2.14
N ALA A 70 -56.95 -2.86 2.14
CA ALA A 70 -57.41 -4.00 1.36
C ALA A 70 -58.77 -4.54 1.83
N GLU A 71 -59.08 -4.45 3.13
CA GLU A 71 -60.38 -4.84 3.67
C GLU A 71 -61.45 -3.77 3.42
N ARG A 72 -61.10 -2.50 3.60
CA ARG A 72 -61.96 -1.36 3.25
C ARG A 72 -62.41 -1.43 1.80
N PHE A 73 -61.47 -1.65 0.87
CA PHE A 73 -61.78 -1.81 -0.55
C PHE A 73 -62.62 -3.07 -0.85
N ARG A 74 -62.38 -4.18 -0.14
CA ARG A 74 -63.21 -5.39 -0.25
C ARG A 74 -64.65 -5.16 0.20
N ALA A 75 -64.89 -4.31 1.21
CA ALA A 75 -66.23 -3.95 1.65
C ALA A 75 -66.96 -3.11 0.58
N ILE A 76 -66.31 -2.08 0.04
CA ILE A 76 -66.89 -1.22 -1.02
C ILE A 76 -67.24 -2.03 -2.26
N SER A 77 -66.31 -2.86 -2.74
CA SER A 77 -66.51 -3.68 -3.93
C SER A 77 -67.58 -4.74 -3.73
N THR A 78 -67.70 -5.31 -2.53
CA THR A 78 -68.78 -6.25 -2.19
C THR A 78 -70.15 -5.56 -2.21
N ALA A 79 -70.28 -4.38 -1.60
CA ALA A 79 -71.53 -3.62 -1.67
C ALA A 79 -71.92 -3.25 -3.10
N GLY A 80 -70.94 -2.88 -3.93
CA GLY A 80 -71.12 -2.58 -5.36
C GLY A 80 -71.53 -3.78 -6.25
N THR A 81 -71.52 -5.01 -5.71
CA THR A 81 -72.11 -6.18 -6.41
C THR A 81 -73.60 -6.35 -6.15
N MET A 82 -74.11 -5.79 -5.05
CA MET A 82 -75.52 -5.90 -4.65
C MET A 82 -76.34 -4.69 -5.11
N VAL A 83 -75.72 -3.52 -5.15
CA VAL A 83 -76.31 -2.27 -5.68
C VAL A 83 -75.35 -1.62 -6.67
N ASP A 84 -75.84 -0.74 -7.53
CA ASP A 84 -74.98 0.01 -8.46
C ASP A 84 -73.88 0.76 -7.69
N ALA A 85 -72.62 0.62 -8.13
CA ALA A 85 -71.45 1.18 -7.45
C ALA A 85 -71.52 2.71 -7.29
N SER A 86 -72.22 3.43 -8.16
CA SER A 86 -72.44 4.88 -8.05
C SER A 86 -73.31 5.28 -6.85
N ARG A 87 -74.03 4.31 -6.27
CA ARG A 87 -74.92 4.49 -5.13
C ARG A 87 -74.23 4.17 -3.79
N VAL A 88 -73.03 3.62 -3.81
CA VAL A 88 -72.26 3.26 -2.61
C VAL A 88 -71.40 4.45 -2.18
N ILE A 89 -71.66 4.97 -0.99
CA ILE A 89 -70.88 6.03 -0.35
C ILE A 89 -70.02 5.40 0.72
N ASP A 90 -68.72 5.65 0.64
CA ASP A 90 -67.74 5.12 1.58
C ASP A 90 -67.41 6.17 2.64
N ASN A 91 -67.78 5.87 3.87
CA ASN A 91 -67.48 6.67 5.06
C ASN A 91 -66.70 5.83 6.10
N MET A 92 -66.00 4.79 5.64
CA MET A 92 -65.18 3.92 6.49
C MET A 92 -63.77 4.49 6.66
N THR A 93 -63.19 4.27 7.84
CA THR A 93 -61.80 4.63 8.19
C THR A 93 -60.91 3.38 8.26
N VAL A 94 -59.59 3.55 8.20
CA VAL A 94 -58.61 2.47 8.43
C VAL A 94 -57.95 2.68 9.79
N ARG A 95 -57.76 1.61 10.55
CA ARG A 95 -57.02 1.63 11.81
C ARG A 95 -55.55 1.92 11.53
N ASP A 96 -55.02 2.99 12.11
CA ASP A 96 -53.58 3.24 12.10
C ASP A 96 -52.87 2.11 12.86
N PRO A 97 -51.93 1.37 12.23
CA PRO A 97 -51.13 0.40 12.95
C PRO A 97 -50.24 1.14 13.96
N THR A 98 -50.59 1.06 15.24
CA THR A 98 -49.76 1.58 16.32
C THR A 98 -48.44 0.80 16.41
N GLY A 99 -47.32 1.51 16.28
CA GLY A 99 -46.01 1.11 16.80
C GLY A 99 -45.17 0.21 15.90
N ILE A 100 -44.53 0.79 14.88
CA ILE A 100 -43.30 0.19 14.35
C ILE A 100 -42.26 0.31 15.47
N ALA A 101 -41.81 -0.83 15.99
CA ALA A 101 -40.69 -0.83 16.95
C ALA A 101 -39.49 -0.12 16.30
N PRO A 102 -38.80 0.77 17.01
CA PRO A 102 -37.64 1.46 16.44
C PRO A 102 -36.64 0.41 15.93
N PRO A 103 -36.03 0.65 14.75
CA PRO A 103 -35.03 -0.26 14.22
C PRO A 103 -33.84 -0.32 15.18
N GLU A 104 -33.16 -1.46 15.21
CA GLU A 104 -31.96 -1.62 16.00
C GLU A 104 -30.83 -0.79 15.37
N PHE A 105 -30.45 0.30 16.02
CA PHE A 105 -29.31 1.09 15.60
C PHE A 105 -28.02 0.30 15.79
N SER A 106 -27.24 0.18 14.73
CA SER A 106 -25.99 -0.54 14.73
C SER A 106 -25.03 0.08 13.72
N MET A 107 -23.75 0.07 14.05
CA MET A 107 -22.69 0.63 13.23
C MET A 107 -21.51 -0.34 13.26
N GLU A 108 -21.02 -0.74 12.10
CA GLU A 108 -19.82 -1.54 11.97
C GLU A 108 -18.74 -0.72 11.27
N VAL A 109 -17.54 -0.74 11.85
CA VAL A 109 -16.38 -0.03 11.33
C VAL A 109 -15.26 -1.01 11.12
N LEU A 110 -14.81 -1.13 9.89
CA LEU A 110 -13.65 -1.92 9.47
C LEU A 110 -12.48 -0.98 9.25
N ARG A 111 -11.34 -1.24 9.90
CA ARG A 111 -10.09 -0.50 9.71
C ARG A 111 -8.97 -1.48 9.36
N ASN A 112 -8.25 -1.18 8.29
CA ASN A 112 -7.06 -1.90 7.85
C ASN A 112 -6.04 -0.92 7.25
N ASP A 113 -4.95 -1.44 6.67
CA ASP A 113 -3.87 -0.65 6.09
C ASP A 113 -4.33 0.18 4.86
N SER A 114 -5.42 -0.23 4.20
CA SER A 114 -6.00 0.46 3.04
C SER A 114 -6.94 1.60 3.43
N GLY A 115 -7.52 1.59 4.63
CA GLY A 115 -8.43 2.64 5.08
C GLY A 115 -9.45 2.21 6.13
N ILE A 116 -10.51 2.99 6.25
CA ILE A 116 -11.67 2.76 7.12
C ILE A 116 -12.92 2.60 6.25
N SER A 117 -13.74 1.60 6.51
CA SER A 117 -15.09 1.49 5.96
C SER A 117 -16.09 1.43 7.10
N ILE A 118 -17.15 2.22 7.01
CA ILE A 118 -18.19 2.29 8.02
C ILE A 118 -19.55 2.03 7.37
N ILE A 119 -20.34 1.15 7.98
CA ILE A 119 -21.67 0.75 7.48
C ILE A 119 -22.63 0.57 8.66
N GLY A 120 -23.92 0.85 8.44
CA GLY A 120 -24.95 0.60 9.44
C GLY A 120 -26.03 1.66 9.47
N LEU A 121 -26.89 1.58 10.47
CA LEU A 121 -28.02 2.47 10.69
C LEU A 121 -27.80 3.28 11.97
N ILE A 122 -27.79 4.61 11.87
CA ILE A 122 -27.59 5.52 12.99
C ILE A 122 -28.83 6.39 13.27
N PRO A 123 -29.05 6.84 14.51
CA PRO A 123 -30.11 7.80 14.83
C PRO A 123 -29.90 9.14 14.14
N ALA A 124 -30.97 9.79 13.69
CA ALA A 124 -30.91 11.14 13.09
C ALA A 124 -30.33 12.22 14.02
N ALA A 125 -30.39 12.02 15.34
CA ALA A 125 -29.73 12.89 16.31
C ALA A 125 -28.19 12.76 16.32
N SER A 126 -27.63 11.74 15.66
CA SER A 126 -26.19 11.52 15.56
C SER A 126 -25.57 12.48 14.54
N ASP A 127 -24.47 13.13 14.91
CA ASP A 127 -23.73 14.01 13.99
C ASP A 127 -22.81 13.18 13.08
N ARG A 128 -23.32 12.83 11.89
CA ARG A 128 -22.60 12.04 10.86
C ARG A 128 -21.34 12.75 10.36
N GLU A 129 -21.39 14.07 10.16
CA GLU A 129 -20.25 14.84 9.67
C GLU A 129 -19.11 14.84 10.70
N ARG A 130 -19.43 15.04 11.98
CA ARG A 130 -18.45 14.96 13.07
C ARG A 130 -17.89 13.54 13.25
N LEU A 131 -18.72 12.52 13.04
CA LEU A 131 -18.26 11.13 13.06
C LEU A 131 -17.23 10.87 11.95
N ASN A 132 -17.53 11.25 10.71
CA ASN A 132 -16.61 11.09 9.58
C ASN A 132 -15.31 11.86 9.80
N ALA A 133 -15.37 13.13 10.22
CA ALA A 133 -14.17 13.92 10.52
C ALA A 133 -13.27 13.27 11.59
N ARG A 134 -13.86 12.60 12.59
CA ARG A 134 -13.11 11.86 13.61
C ARG A 134 -12.46 10.60 13.07
N LEU A 135 -13.09 9.92 12.11
CA LEU A 135 -12.55 8.72 11.46
C LEU A 135 -11.46 9.08 10.45
N GLU A 136 -11.64 10.14 9.67
CA GLU A 136 -10.63 10.69 8.76
C GLU A 136 -9.34 11.04 9.50
N GLY A 137 -9.46 11.63 10.70
CA GLY A 137 -8.31 11.92 11.57
C GLY A 137 -7.59 10.69 12.14
N LEU A 138 -8.07 9.47 11.88
CA LEU A 138 -7.36 8.22 12.22
C LEU A 138 -6.53 7.68 11.03
N THR A 139 -6.65 8.28 9.85
CA THR A 139 -5.97 7.84 8.62
C THR A 139 -5.01 8.91 8.12
N ASP A 140 -3.98 8.52 7.37
CA ASP A 140 -3.00 9.46 6.79
C ASP A 140 -3.59 10.34 5.68
N SER A 141 -4.78 9.98 5.16
CA SER A 141 -5.48 10.76 4.13
C SER A 141 -7.00 10.56 4.24
N PRO A 142 -7.80 11.64 4.21
CA PRO A 142 -9.25 11.59 4.41
C PRO A 142 -9.99 10.76 3.34
N ASP A 143 -9.44 10.62 2.14
CA ASP A 143 -10.03 9.83 1.03
C ASP A 143 -10.05 8.31 1.29
N ARG A 144 -9.48 7.85 2.41
CA ARG A 144 -9.47 6.45 2.81
C ARG A 144 -10.64 6.05 3.71
N VAL A 145 -11.65 6.91 3.88
CA VAL A 145 -12.86 6.59 4.66
C VAL A 145 -14.06 6.37 3.74
N ALA A 146 -14.53 5.13 3.64
CA ALA A 146 -15.74 4.76 2.90
C ALA A 146 -16.96 4.75 3.83
N ASP A 147 -17.87 5.72 3.65
CA ASP A 147 -19.07 5.89 4.46
C ASP A 147 -20.33 5.34 3.77
N LEU A 148 -20.87 4.25 4.32
CA LEU A 148 -22.08 3.55 3.91
C LEU A 148 -23.15 3.60 5.01
N LEU A 149 -23.18 4.66 5.82
CA LEU A 149 -24.18 4.84 6.88
C LEU A 149 -25.53 5.32 6.34
N GLU A 150 -26.58 4.73 6.88
CA GLU A 150 -27.97 5.18 6.74
C GLU A 150 -28.45 5.84 8.03
N VAL A 151 -29.44 6.73 7.91
CA VAL A 151 -29.99 7.49 9.03
C VAL A 151 -31.48 7.19 9.17
N ALA A 152 -31.94 6.93 10.39
CA ALA A 152 -33.37 6.81 10.70
C ALA A 152 -33.82 7.78 11.80
N ASP A 153 -35.00 8.36 11.60
CA ASP A 153 -35.61 9.34 12.50
C ASP A 153 -36.41 8.65 13.62
N TYR A 154 -35.68 8.04 14.55
CA TYR A 154 -36.22 7.48 15.80
C TYR A 154 -35.42 8.01 17.00
N PRO A 155 -35.99 7.99 18.22
CA PRO A 155 -35.29 8.40 19.43
C PRO A 155 -33.97 7.65 19.60
N GLN A 156 -32.90 8.39 19.87
CA GLN A 156 -31.58 7.83 20.12
C GLN A 156 -31.62 6.98 21.41
N PRO A 157 -31.19 5.71 21.37
CA PRO A 157 -31.09 4.87 22.56
C PRO A 157 -30.09 5.43 23.59
N GLU A 158 -30.33 5.15 24.87
CA GLU A 158 -29.38 5.42 25.95
C GLU A 158 -28.08 4.63 25.70
N GLY A 159 -26.93 5.22 26.02
CA GLY A 159 -25.62 4.58 25.82
C GLY A 159 -25.03 4.71 24.39
N TRP A 160 -25.84 5.00 23.36
CA TRP A 160 -25.38 5.07 21.96
C TRP A 160 -24.14 5.97 21.76
N GLN A 161 -24.18 7.19 22.29
CA GLN A 161 -23.07 8.13 22.14
C GLN A 161 -21.79 7.62 22.83
N ALA A 162 -21.93 7.05 24.02
CA ALA A 162 -20.81 6.49 24.78
C ALA A 162 -20.20 5.27 24.06
N ALA A 163 -21.05 4.43 23.47
CA ALA A 163 -20.64 3.27 22.68
C ALA A 163 -19.88 3.69 21.40
N VAL A 164 -20.37 4.70 20.67
CA VAL A 164 -19.67 5.28 19.51
C VAL A 164 -18.32 5.88 19.91
N ASP A 165 -18.27 6.65 21.00
CA ASP A 165 -17.03 7.25 21.48
C ASP A 165 -15.98 6.21 21.90
N TYR A 166 -16.43 5.14 22.54
CA TYR A 166 -15.60 4.00 22.86
C TYR A 166 -15.11 3.27 21.60
N GLY A 167 -15.99 3.04 20.63
CA GLY A 167 -15.64 2.41 19.35
C GLY A 167 -14.55 3.17 18.60
N ILE A 168 -14.65 4.50 18.52
CA ILE A 168 -13.63 5.36 17.88
C ILE A 168 -12.31 5.33 18.66
N ARG A 169 -12.35 5.25 20.00
CA ARG A 169 -11.14 5.07 20.81
C ARG A 169 -10.47 3.72 20.51
N ALA A 170 -11.25 2.64 20.40
CA ALA A 170 -10.75 1.32 20.05
C ALA A 170 -10.12 1.32 18.65
N LEU A 171 -10.79 1.92 17.66
CA LEU A 171 -10.25 2.08 16.31
C LEU A 171 -8.93 2.85 16.29
N ARG A 172 -8.78 3.89 17.12
CA ARG A 172 -7.51 4.64 17.23
C ARG A 172 -6.37 3.78 17.75
N ALA A 173 -6.65 2.92 18.73
CA ALA A 173 -5.65 2.04 19.34
C ALA A 173 -5.32 0.81 18.49
N LEU A 174 -6.23 0.38 17.61
CA LEU A 174 -6.12 -0.88 16.86
C LEU A 174 -6.24 -0.62 15.34
N PRO A 175 -5.11 -0.47 14.63
CA PRO A 175 -5.10 -0.16 13.18
C PRO A 175 -5.68 -1.25 12.28
N ARG A 176 -5.71 -2.50 12.75
CA ARG A 176 -6.27 -3.66 12.03
C ARG A 176 -7.41 -4.24 12.85
N SER A 177 -8.60 -3.65 12.74
CA SER A 177 -9.73 -3.98 13.59
C SER A 177 -11.08 -3.87 12.90
N LYS A 178 -12.04 -4.64 13.42
CA LYS A 178 -13.46 -4.53 13.17
C LYS A 178 -14.13 -4.15 14.49
N VAL A 179 -14.86 -3.05 14.49
CA VAL A 179 -15.59 -2.55 15.66
C VAL A 179 -17.07 -2.47 15.33
N SER A 180 -17.86 -3.29 15.99
CA SER A 180 -19.32 -3.29 15.90
C SER A 180 -19.93 -2.61 17.12
N VAL A 181 -20.69 -1.55 16.90
CA VAL A 181 -21.28 -0.68 17.92
C VAL A 181 -22.81 -0.81 17.89
N ARG A 182 -23.39 -1.05 19.06
CA ARG A 182 -24.82 -0.95 19.38
C ARG A 182 -24.97 -0.06 20.62
N ALA A 183 -26.21 0.27 20.98
CA ALA A 183 -26.51 1.12 22.13
C ALA A 183 -25.97 0.57 23.47
N ASP A 184 -26.10 -0.74 23.67
CA ASP A 184 -25.79 -1.48 24.89
C ASP A 184 -24.52 -2.33 24.78
N ARG A 185 -23.92 -2.44 23.59
CA ARG A 185 -22.79 -3.33 23.34
C ARG A 185 -21.80 -2.81 22.31
N VAL A 186 -20.51 -2.97 22.59
CA VAL A 186 -19.43 -2.81 21.61
C VAL A 186 -18.63 -4.09 21.50
N ALA A 187 -18.48 -4.61 20.29
CA ALA A 187 -17.59 -5.73 19.98
C ALA A 187 -16.38 -5.23 19.20
N VAL A 188 -15.18 -5.62 19.63
CA VAL A 188 -13.90 -5.26 19.00
C VAL A 188 -13.18 -6.56 18.64
N GLU A 189 -12.99 -6.79 17.35
CA GLU A 189 -12.16 -7.86 16.79
C GLU A 189 -10.91 -7.22 16.19
N ALA A 190 -9.71 -7.66 16.57
CA ALA A 190 -8.48 -7.01 16.11
C ALA A 190 -7.27 -7.96 16.02
N ILE A 191 -6.31 -7.57 15.19
CA ILE A 191 -5.00 -8.22 15.06
C ILE A 191 -3.93 -7.22 15.50
N VAL A 192 -3.01 -7.68 16.34
CA VAL A 192 -1.84 -6.92 16.83
C VAL A 192 -0.56 -7.70 16.58
N ASP A 193 0.59 -7.05 16.67
CA ASP A 193 1.86 -7.63 16.22
C ASP A 193 2.54 -8.50 17.29
N SER A 194 2.14 -8.38 18.56
CA SER A 194 2.74 -9.15 19.67
C SER A 194 1.77 -9.40 20.84
N ASP A 195 2.05 -10.46 21.62
CA ASP A 195 1.29 -10.76 22.84
C ASP A 195 1.43 -9.66 23.90
N ALA A 196 2.58 -8.99 23.96
CA ALA A 196 2.79 -7.86 24.88
C ALA A 196 1.92 -6.65 24.51
N GLU A 197 1.76 -6.39 23.22
CA GLU A 197 0.84 -5.36 22.72
C GLU A 197 -0.61 -5.77 22.97
N LYS A 198 -0.99 -7.03 22.69
CA LYS A 198 -2.31 -7.57 23.01
C LYS A 198 -2.69 -7.32 24.47
N ALA A 199 -1.85 -7.73 25.41
CA ALA A 199 -2.11 -7.57 26.84
C ALA A 199 -2.25 -6.09 27.25
N ARG A 200 -1.44 -5.21 26.65
CA ARG A 200 -1.51 -3.76 26.87
C ARG A 200 -2.85 -3.20 26.36
N MET A 201 -3.23 -3.52 25.12
CA MET A 201 -4.46 -3.02 24.51
C MET A 201 -5.71 -3.55 25.21
N GLU A 202 -5.75 -4.84 25.58
CA GLU A 202 -6.86 -5.40 26.37
C GLU A 202 -7.04 -4.68 27.71
N SER A 203 -5.93 -4.42 28.42
CA SER A 203 -5.98 -3.70 29.69
C SER A 203 -6.42 -2.24 29.51
N ASP A 204 -5.88 -1.55 28.51
CA ASP A 204 -6.21 -0.15 28.22
C ASP A 204 -7.67 0.03 27.81
N LEU A 205 -8.20 -0.88 26.98
CA LEU A 205 -9.59 -0.88 26.53
C LEU A 205 -10.57 -1.26 27.64
N ALA A 206 -10.22 -2.23 28.50
CA ALA A 206 -11.04 -2.62 29.64
C ALA A 206 -11.19 -1.49 30.67
N ARG A 207 -10.11 -0.75 30.96
CA ARG A 207 -10.15 0.40 31.92
C ARG A 207 -11.02 1.57 31.44
N ASN A 208 -11.27 1.65 30.15
CA ASN A 208 -12.01 2.75 29.52
C ASN A 208 -13.44 2.36 29.12
N GLN A 209 -13.95 1.21 29.59
CA GLN A 209 -15.30 0.76 29.33
C GLN A 209 -16.34 1.77 29.87
N PRO A 210 -17.29 2.24 29.05
CA PRO A 210 -18.35 3.13 29.51
C PRO A 210 -19.38 2.42 30.37
N GLU A 211 -19.98 3.13 31.32
CA GLU A 211 -21.09 2.60 32.14
C GLU A 211 -22.30 2.26 31.26
N GLY A 212 -22.91 1.10 31.51
CA GLY A 212 -24.11 0.65 30.79
C GLY A 212 -23.87 0.07 29.39
N VAL A 213 -22.61 -0.10 28.97
CA VAL A 213 -22.24 -0.70 27.68
C VAL A 213 -21.38 -1.93 27.89
N ASP A 214 -21.83 -3.08 27.39
CA ASP A 214 -21.09 -4.34 27.42
C ASP A 214 -20.00 -4.35 26.34
N VAL A 215 -18.75 -4.58 26.73
CA VAL A 215 -17.63 -4.65 25.79
C VAL A 215 -17.16 -6.10 25.61
N ALA A 216 -17.10 -6.55 24.37
CA ALA A 216 -16.51 -7.83 23.98
C ALA A 216 -15.23 -7.60 23.18
N LEU A 217 -14.08 -8.04 23.72
CA LEU A 217 -12.77 -7.92 23.07
C LEU A 217 -12.30 -9.28 22.54
N GLN A 218 -11.92 -9.33 21.26
CA GLN A 218 -11.30 -10.48 20.61
C GLN A 218 -10.04 -10.02 19.88
N ILE A 219 -8.91 -9.98 20.60
CA ILE A 219 -7.62 -9.52 20.06
C ILE A 219 -6.69 -10.72 19.85
N MET A 220 -6.15 -10.85 18.65
CA MET A 220 -5.23 -11.92 18.24
C MET A 220 -3.83 -11.36 18.00
N ALA A 221 -2.81 -12.06 18.47
CA ALA A 221 -1.41 -11.79 18.19
C ALA A 221 -0.80 -13.02 17.50
N PRO A 222 -0.82 -13.11 16.16
CA PRO A 222 -0.18 -14.21 15.45
C PRO A 222 1.34 -14.15 15.64
N ARG A 223 1.98 -15.32 15.73
CA ARG A 223 3.43 -15.41 15.83
C ARG A 223 4.08 -14.84 14.56
N PRO A 224 5.07 -13.94 14.66
CA PRO A 224 5.77 -13.43 13.50
C PRO A 224 6.50 -14.55 12.77
N VAL A 225 6.58 -14.47 11.44
CA VAL A 225 7.45 -15.35 10.65
C VAL A 225 8.79 -14.63 10.49
N ILE A 226 9.88 -15.25 10.94
CA ILE A 226 11.24 -14.66 10.86
C ILE A 226 12.09 -15.52 9.92
N THR A 227 12.69 -14.87 8.92
CA THR A 227 13.62 -15.47 7.97
C THR A 227 14.74 -14.46 7.65
N PRO A 228 16.03 -14.81 7.84
CA PRO A 228 16.54 -16.09 8.34
C PRO A 228 16.22 -16.29 9.84
N PHE A 229 16.04 -17.54 10.25
CA PHE A 229 15.76 -17.87 11.64
C PHE A 229 17.09 -17.88 12.41
N THR A 230 17.40 -16.79 13.13
CA THR A 230 18.74 -16.57 13.67
C THR A 230 18.76 -16.46 15.19
N THR A 231 19.76 -17.05 15.84
CA THR A 231 20.10 -16.82 17.24
C THR A 231 21.59 -16.59 17.38
N ARG A 232 21.97 -15.51 18.07
CA ARG A 232 23.35 -15.13 18.32
C ARG A 232 23.59 -14.91 19.80
N PHE A 233 24.53 -15.67 20.35
CA PHE A 233 24.92 -15.64 21.75
C PHE A 233 26.41 -15.32 21.88
N VAL A 234 26.73 -14.38 22.76
CA VAL A 234 28.09 -13.89 22.99
C VAL A 234 28.43 -14.06 24.47
N LYS A 235 29.66 -14.52 24.73
CA LYS A 235 30.28 -14.55 26.05
C LYS A 235 31.67 -13.95 25.96
N ASP A 236 31.84 -12.77 26.56
CA ASP A 236 33.08 -12.03 26.61
C ASP A 236 33.37 -11.55 28.04
N ALA A 237 34.30 -10.61 28.21
CA ALA A 237 34.66 -10.04 29.51
C ALA A 237 33.51 -9.24 30.17
N GLU A 238 32.51 -8.78 29.41
CA GLU A 238 31.36 -8.02 29.89
C GLU A 238 30.23 -8.92 30.38
N GLY A 239 30.26 -10.22 30.02
CA GLY A 239 29.33 -11.25 30.47
C GLY A 239 28.63 -11.97 29.32
N ALA A 240 27.86 -13.00 29.65
CA ALA A 240 27.12 -13.78 28.66
C ALA A 240 25.76 -13.11 28.35
N ARG A 241 25.44 -12.95 27.07
CA ARG A 241 24.20 -12.29 26.62
C ARG A 241 23.76 -12.78 25.25
N PHE A 242 22.47 -12.61 24.97
CA PHE A 242 21.95 -12.73 23.61
C PHE A 242 22.09 -11.38 22.89
N GLU A 243 22.64 -11.39 21.69
CA GLU A 243 22.48 -10.28 20.74
C GLU A 243 21.18 -10.45 19.94
N SER A 244 20.81 -11.69 19.64
CA SER A 244 19.50 -12.06 19.10
C SER A 244 19.10 -13.45 19.60
N CYS A 245 17.83 -13.66 19.92
CA CYS A 245 17.32 -15.00 20.22
C CYS A 245 15.91 -15.19 19.68
N VAL A 246 15.70 -16.30 18.98
CA VAL A 246 14.41 -16.71 18.44
C VAL A 246 14.15 -18.17 18.81
N ALA A 247 12.91 -18.50 19.16
CA ALA A 247 12.47 -19.86 19.47
C ALA A 247 11.16 -20.18 18.74
N ASP A 248 10.99 -21.42 18.31
CA ASP A 248 9.80 -21.89 17.58
C ASP A 248 8.66 -22.31 18.52
N THR A 249 9.02 -22.72 19.73
CA THR A 249 8.12 -23.19 20.78
C THR A 249 8.56 -22.68 22.15
N THR A 250 7.63 -22.65 23.11
CA THR A 250 7.93 -22.31 24.51
C THR A 250 8.91 -23.31 25.14
N GLU A 251 8.83 -24.59 24.76
CA GLU A 251 9.77 -25.61 25.24
C GLU A 251 11.20 -25.37 24.73
N ALA A 252 11.34 -24.95 23.46
CA ALA A 252 12.62 -24.56 22.90
C ALA A 252 13.17 -23.31 23.60
N GLU A 253 12.33 -22.30 23.85
CA GLU A 253 12.72 -21.11 24.62
C GLU A 253 13.25 -21.48 26.01
N ASP A 254 12.49 -22.28 26.78
CA ASP A 254 12.90 -22.69 28.12
C ASP A 254 14.26 -23.40 28.13
N ARG A 255 14.50 -24.26 27.12
CA ARG A 255 15.76 -24.98 26.94
C ARG A 255 16.92 -24.03 26.62
N ILE A 256 16.71 -23.09 25.69
CA ILE A 256 17.71 -22.11 25.28
C ILE A 256 18.07 -21.18 26.44
N VAL A 257 17.06 -20.68 27.16
CA VAL A 257 17.26 -19.79 28.32
C VAL A 257 18.00 -20.51 29.45
N ALA A 258 17.70 -21.80 29.69
CA ALA A 258 18.43 -22.61 30.67
C ALA A 258 19.91 -22.76 30.30
N ALA A 259 20.23 -23.03 29.03
CA ALA A 259 21.60 -23.11 28.55
C ALA A 259 22.34 -21.77 28.68
N ALA A 260 21.69 -20.66 28.33
CA ALA A 260 22.27 -19.32 28.47
C ALA A 260 22.60 -18.97 29.93
N ARG A 261 21.69 -19.28 30.86
CA ARG A 261 21.94 -19.09 32.29
C ARG A 261 23.09 -19.95 32.80
N ALA A 262 23.18 -21.21 32.36
CA ALA A 262 24.30 -22.08 32.69
C ALA A 262 25.64 -21.56 32.12
N ALA A 263 25.61 -20.91 30.96
CA ALA A 263 26.79 -20.27 30.35
C ALA A 263 27.20 -18.95 31.02
N GLY A 264 26.37 -18.39 31.91
CA GLY A 264 26.65 -17.19 32.69
C GLY A 264 25.82 -15.95 32.34
N ALA A 265 24.69 -16.11 31.64
CA ALA A 265 23.81 -14.98 31.32
C ALA A 265 23.01 -14.51 32.55
N GLU A 266 23.10 -13.22 32.86
CA GLU A 266 22.43 -12.57 33.99
C GLU A 266 21.29 -11.64 33.51
N GLY A 267 20.28 -11.41 34.36
CA GLY A 267 19.16 -10.52 34.07
C GLY A 267 17.93 -11.18 33.42
N ARG A 268 17.12 -10.41 32.70
CA ARG A 268 15.94 -10.92 31.96
C ARG A 268 16.41 -11.51 30.64
N VAL A 269 16.53 -12.84 30.62
CA VAL A 269 16.91 -13.63 29.44
C VAL A 269 15.65 -14.30 28.88
N GLY A 270 15.37 -14.09 27.59
CA GLY A 270 14.20 -14.65 26.89
C GLY A 270 14.40 -14.59 25.37
N CYS A 271 13.59 -15.33 24.63
CA CYS A 271 13.67 -15.41 23.18
C CYS A 271 12.35 -15.01 22.54
N THR A 272 12.40 -14.42 21.34
CA THR A 272 11.18 -14.10 20.60
C THR A 272 10.57 -15.39 20.04
N LEU A 273 9.31 -15.67 20.35
CA LEU A 273 8.59 -16.81 19.80
C LEU A 273 8.14 -16.50 18.35
N ALA A 274 8.67 -17.23 17.38
CA ALA A 274 8.42 -16.98 15.96
C ALA A 274 8.24 -18.28 15.15
N LEU A 275 7.62 -18.15 13.99
CA LEU A 275 7.52 -19.19 12.96
C LEU A 275 8.69 -19.06 11.98
N GLY A 276 9.04 -20.16 11.29
CA GLY A 276 10.13 -20.17 10.30
C GLY A 276 11.36 -20.99 10.69
N ALA A 277 11.32 -21.69 11.84
CA ALA A 277 12.43 -22.55 12.24
C ALA A 277 12.68 -23.67 11.22
N PRO A 278 13.96 -23.97 10.92
CA PRO A 278 14.36 -24.96 9.93
C PRO A 278 14.05 -26.40 10.38
N SER A 279 13.93 -26.65 11.70
CA SER A 279 13.57 -27.94 12.26
C SER A 279 12.93 -27.82 13.64
N GLY A 280 12.19 -28.86 14.06
CA GLY A 280 11.69 -28.99 15.43
C GLY A 280 12.80 -29.28 16.48
N THR A 281 14.05 -29.44 16.04
CA THR A 281 15.23 -29.60 16.91
C THR A 281 16.00 -28.30 17.09
N TRP A 282 15.49 -27.16 16.61
CA TRP A 282 16.11 -25.84 16.76
C TRP A 282 16.56 -25.55 18.19
N GLY A 283 15.65 -25.66 19.16
CA GLY A 283 15.97 -25.43 20.57
C GLY A 283 17.06 -26.33 21.13
N GLN A 284 17.19 -27.56 20.62
CA GLN A 284 18.28 -28.45 20.99
C GLN A 284 19.62 -27.95 20.44
N ALA A 285 19.71 -27.67 19.13
CA ALA A 285 20.93 -27.21 18.49
C ALA A 285 21.45 -25.91 19.12
N VAL A 286 20.58 -24.92 19.33
CA VAL A 286 20.94 -23.67 20.00
C VAL A 286 21.43 -23.92 21.44
N SER A 287 20.75 -24.77 22.21
CA SER A 287 21.15 -25.06 23.59
C SER A 287 22.51 -25.75 23.71
N LEU A 288 22.82 -26.70 22.81
CA LEU A 288 24.11 -27.39 22.75
C LEU A 288 25.24 -26.41 22.38
N SER A 289 24.99 -25.57 21.37
CA SER A 289 25.92 -24.53 20.93
C SER A 289 26.24 -23.52 22.03
N ILE A 290 25.25 -23.08 22.81
CA ILE A 290 25.46 -22.18 23.96
C ILE A 290 26.23 -22.89 25.09
N ALA A 291 25.93 -24.16 25.35
CA ALA A 291 26.67 -24.94 26.34
C ALA A 291 28.17 -25.06 25.97
N ALA A 292 28.48 -25.28 24.68
CA ALA A 292 29.85 -25.30 24.18
C ALA A 292 30.59 -23.96 24.43
N ILE A 293 29.95 -22.82 24.17
CA ILE A 293 30.51 -21.49 24.54
C ILE A 293 30.72 -21.36 26.05
N GLY A 294 29.78 -21.89 26.84
CA GLY A 294 29.88 -21.98 28.29
C GLY A 294 31.16 -22.69 28.76
N GLU A 295 31.44 -23.86 28.17
CA GLU A 295 32.61 -24.71 28.47
C GLU A 295 33.94 -24.14 27.95
N LEU A 296 33.92 -23.47 26.79
CA LEU A 296 35.10 -22.80 26.23
C LEU A 296 35.53 -21.61 27.11
N GLY A 297 34.62 -21.07 27.91
CA GLY A 297 34.87 -19.95 28.80
C GLY A 297 34.69 -18.58 28.14
N GLY A 298 34.53 -18.53 26.82
CA GLY A 298 34.28 -17.32 26.03
C GLY A 298 34.19 -17.62 24.54
N GLY A 299 33.52 -16.74 23.80
CA GLY A 299 33.33 -16.84 22.36
C GLY A 299 31.96 -16.36 21.91
N THR A 300 31.69 -16.51 20.63
CA THR A 300 30.42 -16.19 20.01
C THR A 300 29.90 -17.40 19.25
N VAL A 301 28.60 -17.66 19.35
CA VAL A 301 27.94 -18.63 18.46
C VAL A 301 26.77 -17.96 17.76
N THR A 302 26.71 -18.13 16.44
CA THR A 302 25.61 -17.67 15.59
C THR A 302 25.02 -18.87 14.90
N ILE A 303 23.73 -19.08 15.07
CA ILE A 303 22.96 -20.08 14.34
C ILE A 303 22.05 -19.31 13.40
N SER A 304 22.13 -19.57 12.10
CA SER A 304 21.23 -19.02 11.09
C SER A 304 20.67 -20.16 10.27
N ASP A 305 19.38 -20.43 10.42
CA ASP A 305 18.73 -21.60 9.83
C ASP A 305 19.49 -22.90 10.19
N ALA A 306 20.09 -23.60 9.23
CA ALA A 306 20.82 -24.85 9.48
C ALA A 306 22.32 -24.63 9.78
N ASP A 307 22.84 -23.43 9.59
CA ASP A 307 24.27 -23.14 9.69
C ASP A 307 24.62 -22.60 11.09
N ILE A 308 25.62 -23.22 11.73
CA ILE A 308 26.14 -22.84 13.05
C ILE A 308 27.57 -22.37 12.87
N THR A 309 27.84 -21.10 13.15
CA THR A 309 29.18 -20.55 13.23
C THR A 309 29.57 -20.32 14.69
N LEU A 310 30.59 -21.03 15.15
CA LEU A 310 31.17 -20.89 16.49
C LEU A 310 32.56 -20.26 16.39
N ILE A 311 32.78 -19.14 17.08
CA ILE A 311 34.07 -18.46 17.17
C ILE A 311 34.50 -18.45 18.63
N ALA A 312 35.58 -19.16 18.96
CA ALA A 312 36.12 -19.18 20.33
C ALA A 312 36.85 -17.87 20.67
N SER A 313 36.99 -17.55 21.96
CA SER A 313 37.81 -16.42 22.40
C SER A 313 39.29 -16.61 22.07
N GLU A 314 39.98 -15.49 21.81
CA GLU A 314 41.43 -15.47 21.63
C GLU A 314 42.17 -16.05 22.86
N GLY A 315 43.19 -16.86 22.62
CA GLY A 315 43.95 -17.54 23.68
C GLY A 315 43.30 -18.82 24.24
N THR A 316 42.18 -19.28 23.65
CA THR A 316 41.61 -20.59 23.97
C THR A 316 42.61 -21.69 23.62
N VAL A 317 42.87 -22.60 24.57
CA VAL A 317 43.78 -23.73 24.36
C VAL A 317 43.26 -24.65 23.25
N GLN A 318 44.05 -24.86 22.20
CA GLN A 318 43.66 -25.64 21.02
C GLN A 318 43.11 -27.03 21.37
N GLY A 319 43.79 -27.79 22.23
CA GLY A 319 43.30 -29.11 22.64
C GLY A 319 41.99 -29.09 23.43
N ASN A 320 41.65 -27.97 24.09
CA ASN A 320 40.34 -27.79 24.72
C ASN A 320 39.27 -27.46 23.68
N PHE A 321 39.61 -26.61 22.71
CA PHE A 321 38.76 -26.26 21.57
C PHE A 321 38.38 -27.49 20.75
N ASP A 322 39.37 -28.27 20.30
CA ASP A 322 39.14 -29.47 19.47
C ASP A 322 38.23 -30.49 20.17
N ARG A 323 38.41 -30.67 21.49
CA ARG A 323 37.58 -31.57 22.29
C ARG A 323 36.13 -31.11 22.38
N ILE A 324 35.90 -29.82 22.63
CA ILE A 324 34.55 -29.26 22.81
C ILE A 324 33.82 -29.19 21.47
N VAL A 325 34.48 -28.73 20.41
CA VAL A 325 33.92 -28.68 19.05
C VAL A 325 33.60 -30.10 18.57
N GLY A 326 34.51 -31.06 18.75
CA GLY A 326 34.26 -32.44 18.37
C GLY A 326 33.11 -33.09 19.16
N ALA A 327 32.94 -32.74 20.45
CA ALA A 327 31.77 -33.20 21.21
C ALA A 327 30.47 -32.56 20.68
N LEU A 328 30.49 -31.25 20.42
CA LEU A 328 29.34 -30.52 19.87
C LEU A 328 28.92 -31.11 18.51
N GLU A 329 29.87 -31.31 17.59
CA GLU A 329 29.61 -31.88 16.26
C GLU A 329 28.95 -33.28 16.33
N ASN A 330 29.33 -34.10 17.31
CA ASN A 330 28.73 -35.43 17.51
C ASN A 330 27.34 -35.39 18.17
N GLU A 331 27.02 -34.35 18.93
CA GLU A 331 25.74 -34.21 19.65
C GLU A 331 24.70 -33.39 18.87
N LEU A 332 25.13 -32.61 17.88
CA LEU A 332 24.25 -31.80 17.05
C LEU A 332 23.32 -32.69 16.19
N PRO A 333 22.05 -32.29 15.98
CA PRO A 333 21.16 -32.99 15.05
C PRO A 333 21.70 -32.93 13.61
N GLU A 334 21.48 -34.00 12.83
CA GLU A 334 22.04 -34.19 11.47
C GLU A 334 21.80 -33.04 10.49
N LEU A 335 20.75 -32.23 10.69
CA LEU A 335 20.45 -31.10 9.81
C LEU A 335 21.46 -29.95 9.91
N PHE A 336 22.10 -29.78 11.07
CA PHE A 336 22.90 -28.59 11.35
C PHE A 336 24.36 -28.77 10.94
N ALA A 337 24.89 -27.80 10.20
CA ALA A 337 26.30 -27.74 9.83
C ALA A 337 27.07 -26.84 10.79
N LEU A 338 28.11 -27.37 11.44
CA LEU A 338 28.96 -26.61 12.35
C LEU A 338 30.23 -26.15 11.64
N GLU A 339 30.42 -24.85 11.57
CA GLU A 339 31.69 -24.20 11.26
C GLU A 339 32.28 -23.60 12.55
N ALA A 340 33.39 -24.16 13.01
CA ALA A 340 34.06 -23.70 14.22
C ALA A 340 35.42 -23.08 13.89
N VAL A 341 35.63 -21.84 14.33
CA VAL A 341 36.87 -21.09 14.13
C VAL A 341 37.49 -20.82 15.50
N LEU A 342 38.72 -21.30 15.68
CA LEU A 342 39.61 -20.81 16.72
C LEU A 342 40.47 -19.73 16.07
N PRO A 343 40.28 -18.44 16.39
CA PRO A 343 41.19 -17.41 15.92
C PRO A 343 42.59 -17.80 16.37
N GLU A 344 43.53 -17.90 15.43
CA GLU A 344 44.94 -18.01 15.78
C GLU A 344 45.22 -16.82 16.69
N ALA A 345 45.63 -17.10 17.94
CA ALA A 345 46.31 -16.06 18.72
C ALA A 345 47.37 -15.51 17.79
N PRO A 346 47.55 -14.18 17.67
CA PRO A 346 48.63 -13.66 16.85
C PRO A 346 49.93 -14.26 17.40
N GLU A 347 50.39 -15.35 16.79
CA GLU A 347 51.79 -15.72 16.77
C GLU A 347 52.46 -14.46 16.31
N ASP A 348 53.43 -13.97 17.09
CA ASP A 348 54.22 -12.78 16.82
C ASP A 348 54.35 -12.56 15.31
N ALA A 349 53.41 -11.78 14.75
CA ALA A 349 53.36 -11.46 13.33
C ALA A 349 54.38 -10.35 13.07
N ASP A 350 55.56 -10.50 13.66
CA ASP A 350 56.71 -9.62 13.66
C ASP A 350 57.73 -10.04 12.59
N GLN A 351 57.39 -10.99 11.71
CA GLN A 351 58.25 -11.40 10.60
C GLN A 351 57.65 -11.21 9.21
N GLY A 352 56.46 -10.64 9.09
CA GLY A 352 55.96 -10.10 7.82
C GLY A 352 56.31 -8.62 7.67
N PRO A 353 56.55 -8.11 6.45
CA PRO A 353 56.65 -6.67 6.23
C PRO A 353 55.38 -6.00 6.77
N PRO A 354 55.47 -4.77 7.34
CA PRO A 354 54.29 -4.13 7.85
C PRO A 354 53.27 -3.91 6.72
N GLN A 355 52.03 -4.33 6.93
CA GLN A 355 50.97 -4.23 5.93
C GLN A 355 49.68 -3.61 6.48
N PHE A 356 48.95 -2.92 5.61
CA PHE A 356 47.58 -2.44 5.82
C PHE A 356 46.70 -2.97 4.69
N ILE A 357 45.53 -3.51 5.03
CA ILE A 357 44.60 -4.14 4.08
C ILE A 357 43.24 -3.48 4.22
N ALA A 358 42.63 -3.10 3.10
CA ALA A 358 41.22 -2.73 3.04
C ALA A 358 40.46 -3.63 2.07
N THR A 359 39.22 -3.98 2.39
CA THR A 359 38.36 -4.78 1.52
C THR A 359 36.99 -4.11 1.40
N LEU A 360 36.49 -4.03 0.17
CA LEU A 360 35.13 -3.60 -0.18
C LEU A 360 34.38 -4.80 -0.75
N SER A 361 33.33 -5.25 -0.06
CA SER A 361 32.51 -6.37 -0.50
C SER A 361 31.49 -5.95 -1.58
N PRO A 362 30.96 -6.89 -2.39
CA PRO A 362 29.88 -6.60 -3.34
C PRO A 362 28.62 -6.02 -2.70
N GLU A 363 28.37 -6.31 -1.42
CA GLU A 363 27.26 -5.79 -0.62
C GLU A 363 27.53 -4.38 -0.05
N GLY A 364 28.71 -3.82 -0.32
CA GLY A 364 29.10 -2.48 0.13
C GLY A 364 29.68 -2.41 1.55
N THR A 365 30.05 -3.54 2.16
CA THR A 365 30.69 -3.55 3.49
C THR A 365 32.19 -3.26 3.36
N VAL A 366 32.73 -2.42 4.24
CA VAL A 366 34.14 -2.01 4.22
C VAL A 366 34.86 -2.52 5.46
N GLN A 367 35.98 -3.21 5.28
CA GLN A 367 36.82 -3.67 6.38
C GLN A 367 38.22 -3.10 6.24
N LEU A 368 38.72 -2.43 7.29
CA LEU A 368 40.06 -1.85 7.35
C LEU A 368 40.87 -2.58 8.43
N ARG A 369 41.99 -3.21 8.06
CA ARG A 369 42.81 -4.03 8.96
C ARG A 369 44.30 -3.75 8.80
N GLY A 370 45.09 -4.01 9.83
CA GLY A 370 46.56 -3.97 9.76
C GLY A 370 47.21 -2.81 10.52
N ARG A 371 48.44 -2.44 10.13
CA ARG A 371 49.30 -1.54 10.90
C ARG A 371 49.09 -0.06 10.52
N VAL A 372 49.01 0.82 11.52
CA VAL A 372 48.94 2.28 11.36
C VAL A 372 49.98 2.98 12.23
N THR A 373 50.42 4.19 11.86
CA THR A 373 51.51 4.92 12.54
C THR A 373 51.14 5.42 13.93
N ASP A 374 49.90 5.87 14.10
CA ASP A 374 49.41 6.54 15.29
C ASP A 374 47.87 6.54 15.31
N GLU A 375 47.30 6.96 16.45
CA GLU A 375 45.85 7.05 16.63
C GLU A 375 45.20 8.10 15.71
N LEU A 376 45.97 9.12 15.29
CA LEU A 376 45.48 10.15 14.39
C LEU A 376 45.23 9.54 13.00
N LEU A 377 46.16 8.75 12.46
CA LEU A 377 45.97 8.04 11.20
C LEU A 377 44.81 7.05 11.30
N ASN A 378 44.69 6.34 12.41
CA ASN A 378 43.60 5.40 12.65
C ASN A 378 42.22 6.08 12.51
N THR A 379 42.03 7.17 13.26
CA THR A 379 40.80 7.96 13.25
C THR A 379 40.57 8.64 11.89
N THR A 380 41.64 9.10 11.24
CA THR A 380 41.57 9.73 9.91
C THR A 380 41.12 8.72 8.87
N ALA A 381 41.70 7.52 8.85
CA ALA A 381 41.32 6.46 7.91
C ALA A 381 39.86 6.05 8.09
N GLN A 382 39.37 5.91 9.33
CA GLN A 382 37.96 5.61 9.61
C GLN A 382 37.03 6.70 9.07
N ASN A 383 37.30 7.96 9.39
CA ASN A 383 36.45 9.08 8.95
C ASN A 383 36.51 9.28 7.44
N TYR A 384 37.69 9.07 6.84
CA TYR A 384 37.87 9.15 5.40
C TYR A 384 37.10 8.05 4.68
N ALA A 385 37.14 6.81 5.18
CA ALA A 385 36.36 5.72 4.63
C ALA A 385 34.84 6.00 4.76
N ARG A 386 34.37 6.53 5.89
CA ARG A 386 32.95 6.96 6.04
C ARG A 386 32.55 8.01 5.01
N ALA A 387 33.44 8.98 4.75
CA ALA A 387 33.17 10.01 3.76
C ALA A 387 33.11 9.46 2.32
N ARG A 388 33.90 8.43 2.00
CA ARG A 388 33.98 7.82 0.66
C ARG A 388 32.89 6.78 0.39
N PHE A 389 32.56 5.95 1.37
CA PHE A 389 31.66 4.81 1.21
C PHE A 389 30.25 5.02 1.83
N GLY A 390 29.97 6.18 2.43
CA GLY A 390 28.64 6.52 2.94
C GLY A 390 28.24 5.70 4.17
N THR A 391 27.00 5.17 4.18
CA THR A 391 26.43 4.36 5.28
C THR A 391 26.90 2.90 5.30
N ALA A 392 27.95 2.57 4.54
CA ALA A 392 28.59 1.27 4.59
C ALA A 392 28.97 0.89 6.03
N ASP A 393 28.74 -0.36 6.41
CA ASP A 393 29.24 -0.89 7.68
C ASP A 393 30.77 -0.94 7.61
N ILE A 394 31.42 -0.03 8.35
CA ILE A 394 32.89 0.08 8.40
C ILE A 394 33.42 -0.63 9.63
N ALA A 395 34.03 -1.79 9.42
CA ALA A 395 34.70 -2.54 10.48
C ALA A 395 36.19 -2.15 10.56
N MET A 396 36.63 -1.76 11.76
CA MET A 396 38.02 -1.42 12.05
C MET A 396 38.73 -2.58 12.77
N GLY A 397 39.87 -3.01 12.25
CA GLY A 397 40.77 -4.02 12.82
C GLY A 397 42.24 -3.60 12.70
N THR A 398 42.49 -2.32 12.92
CA THR A 398 43.81 -1.67 12.83
C THR A 398 44.55 -1.66 14.17
N ARG A 399 45.89 -1.66 14.13
CA ARG A 399 46.75 -1.55 15.31
C ARG A 399 47.84 -0.50 15.11
N VAL A 400 48.09 0.30 16.14
CA VAL A 400 49.14 1.34 16.13
C VAL A 400 50.50 0.69 16.37
N VAL A 401 51.47 0.95 15.48
CA VAL A 401 52.85 0.45 15.57
C VAL A 401 53.86 1.52 15.12
N ASP A 402 55.03 1.50 15.75
CA ASP A 402 56.17 2.35 15.37
C ASP A 402 56.98 1.74 14.21
N GLY A 403 57.80 2.57 13.54
CA GLY A 403 58.77 2.11 12.54
C GLY A 403 58.22 1.92 11.12
N LEU A 404 57.03 2.45 10.82
CA LEU A 404 56.47 2.47 9.47
C LEU A 404 57.12 3.58 8.61
N PRO A 405 57.14 3.43 7.27
CA PRO A 405 57.62 4.47 6.36
C PRO A 405 56.93 5.83 6.56
N GLY A 406 57.66 6.93 6.36
CA GLY A 406 57.12 8.29 6.59
C GLY A 406 55.92 8.67 5.72
N ASN A 407 55.73 8.00 4.57
CA ASN A 407 54.60 8.18 3.66
C ASN A 407 53.48 7.14 3.86
N TRP A 408 53.53 6.32 4.92
CA TRP A 408 52.54 5.26 5.18
C TRP A 408 51.10 5.79 5.21
N GLY A 409 50.86 6.89 5.94
CA GLY A 409 49.53 7.49 6.01
C GLY A 409 49.00 7.97 4.67
N VAL A 410 49.87 8.51 3.81
CA VAL A 410 49.49 8.95 2.45
C VAL A 410 49.10 7.73 1.60
N ARG A 411 49.88 6.64 1.67
CA ARG A 411 49.58 5.38 0.98
C ARG A 411 48.24 4.79 1.40
N VAL A 412 47.97 4.75 2.70
CA VAL A 412 46.70 4.26 3.26
C VAL A 412 45.52 5.09 2.74
N LEU A 413 45.59 6.42 2.84
CA LEU A 413 44.48 7.28 2.44
C LEU A 413 44.27 7.29 0.92
N ALA A 414 45.35 7.32 0.12
CA ALA A 414 45.27 7.23 -1.34
C ALA A 414 44.69 5.88 -1.79
N GLY A 415 45.07 4.79 -1.12
CA GLY A 415 44.53 3.47 -1.38
C GLY A 415 43.03 3.35 -1.05
N ILE A 416 42.59 3.92 0.07
CA ILE A 416 41.17 3.96 0.44
C ILE A 416 40.36 4.74 -0.62
N GLU A 417 40.92 5.85 -1.12
CA GLU A 417 40.31 6.62 -2.19
C GLU A 417 40.26 5.83 -3.51
N ALA A 418 41.34 5.15 -3.87
CA ALA A 418 41.38 4.29 -5.04
C ALA A 418 40.33 3.18 -4.98
N LEU A 419 40.17 2.53 -3.81
CA LEU A 419 39.17 1.50 -3.59
C LEU A 419 37.73 2.04 -3.76
N SER A 420 37.49 3.32 -3.45
CA SER A 420 36.18 3.96 -3.63
C SER A 420 35.77 4.21 -5.08
N ILE A 421 36.69 4.04 -6.03
CA ILE A 421 36.39 4.11 -7.47
C ILE A 421 35.79 2.78 -7.97
N LEU A 422 35.99 1.69 -7.22
CA LEU A 422 35.61 0.33 -7.61
C LEU A 422 34.24 -0.05 -7.04
N SER A 423 33.57 -1.00 -7.69
CA SER A 423 32.32 -1.59 -7.19
C SER A 423 32.57 -2.57 -6.04
N ASN A 424 33.66 -3.35 -6.12
CA ASN A 424 34.17 -4.21 -5.05
C ASN A 424 35.66 -4.48 -5.29
N GLY A 425 36.41 -4.83 -4.23
CA GLY A 425 37.83 -5.06 -4.36
C GLY A 425 38.61 -5.08 -3.04
N SER A 426 39.92 -5.05 -3.17
CA SER A 426 40.88 -5.03 -2.07
C SER A 426 42.03 -4.07 -2.34
N LEU A 427 42.48 -3.44 -1.27
CA LEU A 427 43.70 -2.65 -1.20
C LEU A 427 44.67 -3.38 -0.27
N VAL A 428 45.94 -3.49 -0.69
CA VAL A 428 47.05 -3.92 0.17
C VAL A 428 48.14 -2.84 0.09
N VAL A 429 48.54 -2.33 1.25
CA VAL A 429 49.65 -1.37 1.38
C VAL A 429 50.78 -2.06 2.11
N GLU A 430 51.94 -2.10 1.46
CA GLU A 430 53.21 -2.63 1.97
C GLU A 430 54.26 -1.50 2.01
N PRO A 431 55.45 -1.70 2.60
CA PRO A 431 56.45 -0.64 2.76
C PRO A 431 56.86 0.00 1.44
N ASP A 432 57.00 -0.84 0.41
CA ASP A 432 57.53 -0.44 -0.89
C ASP A 432 56.42 -0.34 -1.94
N THR A 433 55.33 -1.10 -1.83
CA THR A 433 54.25 -1.14 -2.84
C THR A 433 52.84 -0.82 -2.32
N VAL A 434 51.96 -0.37 -3.21
CA VAL A 434 50.50 -0.27 -3.01
C VAL A 434 49.80 -1.07 -4.09
N VAL A 435 48.97 -2.05 -3.71
CA VAL A 435 48.28 -2.93 -4.65
C VAL A 435 46.77 -2.74 -4.52
N VAL A 436 46.12 -2.39 -5.63
CA VAL A 436 44.66 -2.25 -5.71
C VAL A 436 44.12 -3.27 -6.70
N ARG A 437 43.22 -4.14 -6.23
CA ARG A 437 42.55 -5.16 -7.05
C ARG A 437 41.05 -5.01 -6.95
N GLY A 438 40.31 -5.24 -8.03
CA GLY A 438 38.84 -5.29 -7.93
C GLY A 438 38.10 -5.25 -9.26
N LYS A 439 36.79 -5.04 -9.15
CA LYS A 439 35.86 -5.01 -10.28
C LYS A 439 35.17 -3.66 -10.35
N SER A 440 34.91 -3.20 -11.57
CA SER A 440 34.20 -1.96 -11.82
C SER A 440 33.27 -2.10 -13.01
N GLY A 441 32.13 -1.40 -12.96
CA GLY A 441 31.25 -1.20 -14.12
C GLY A 441 31.67 -0.07 -15.05
N ASP A 442 32.84 0.52 -14.82
CA ASP A 442 33.34 1.63 -15.62
C ASP A 442 34.66 1.22 -16.27
N GLU A 443 34.68 1.23 -17.61
CA GLU A 443 35.85 0.84 -18.42
C GLU A 443 37.09 1.70 -18.11
N GLU A 444 36.91 2.94 -17.68
CA GLU A 444 38.01 3.84 -17.33
C GLU A 444 38.46 3.74 -15.87
N ALA A 445 37.81 2.91 -15.04
CA ALA A 445 38.10 2.85 -13.61
C ALA A 445 39.56 2.52 -13.30
N GLY A 446 40.16 1.55 -14.01
CA GLY A 446 41.58 1.23 -13.85
C GLY A 446 42.48 2.43 -14.18
N ALA A 447 42.19 3.16 -15.25
CA ALA A 447 42.95 4.35 -15.64
C ALA A 447 42.78 5.51 -14.63
N ARG A 448 41.59 5.65 -14.02
CA ARG A 448 41.36 6.63 -12.94
C ARG A 448 42.09 6.27 -11.66
N VAL A 449 42.05 5.01 -11.25
CA VAL A 449 42.79 4.52 -10.08
C VAL A 449 44.29 4.79 -10.26
N SER A 450 44.85 4.43 -11.43
CA SER A 450 46.27 4.70 -11.73
C SER A 450 46.61 6.18 -11.68
N ARG A 451 45.81 7.05 -12.33
CA ARG A 451 46.03 8.52 -12.27
C ARG A 451 45.97 9.06 -10.85
N LEU A 452 45.00 8.61 -10.06
CA LEU A 452 44.86 9.01 -8.66
C LEU A 452 46.10 8.60 -7.85
N LEU A 453 46.55 7.36 -7.97
CA LEU A 453 47.72 6.88 -7.23
C LEU A 453 48.99 7.64 -7.63
N ILE A 454 49.19 7.94 -8.92
CA ILE A 454 50.31 8.78 -9.39
C ILE A 454 50.23 10.18 -8.77
N GLU A 455 49.05 10.81 -8.78
CA GLU A 455 48.86 12.16 -8.23
C GLU A 455 49.13 12.21 -6.72
N LYS A 456 48.69 11.19 -5.96
CA LYS A 456 48.79 11.17 -4.49
C LYS A 456 50.12 10.63 -3.97
N LEU A 457 50.71 9.64 -4.64
CA LEU A 457 51.92 8.96 -4.19
C LEU A 457 53.19 9.49 -4.87
N GLY A 458 53.07 10.08 -6.06
CA GLY A 458 54.18 10.53 -6.89
C GLY A 458 54.63 9.48 -7.91
N GLU A 459 55.32 9.93 -8.96
CA GLU A 459 55.76 9.08 -10.10
C GLU A 459 56.82 8.04 -9.71
N ASP A 460 57.53 8.25 -8.60
CA ASP A 460 58.64 7.38 -8.14
C ASP A 460 58.19 6.27 -7.17
N GLN A 461 56.89 6.01 -7.01
CA GLN A 461 56.38 5.00 -6.08
C GLN A 461 55.83 3.78 -6.83
N ASP A 462 56.20 2.59 -6.36
CA ASP A 462 55.71 1.33 -6.92
C ASP A 462 54.25 1.09 -6.47
N PHE A 463 53.37 0.88 -7.45
CA PHE A 463 52.00 0.45 -7.20
C PHE A 463 51.52 -0.47 -8.33
N GLU A 464 50.57 -1.35 -8.00
CA GLU A 464 49.96 -2.30 -8.92
C GLU A 464 48.44 -2.09 -8.93
N VAL A 465 47.85 -2.04 -10.12
CA VAL A 465 46.40 -1.86 -10.32
C VAL A 465 45.89 -2.98 -11.20
N GLU A 466 45.04 -3.83 -10.63
CA GLU A 466 44.34 -4.91 -11.35
C GLU A 466 42.83 -4.67 -11.24
N VAL A 467 42.26 -3.96 -12.21
CA VAL A 467 40.83 -3.67 -12.26
C VAL A 467 40.21 -4.36 -13.45
N GLU A 468 39.23 -5.23 -13.20
CA GLU A 468 38.44 -5.92 -14.21
C GLU A 468 37.16 -5.13 -14.50
N TYR A 469 36.91 -4.83 -15.77
CA TYR A 469 35.64 -4.27 -16.22
C TYR A 469 34.58 -5.38 -16.29
N VAL A 470 33.43 -5.15 -15.66
CA VAL A 470 32.28 -6.06 -15.68
C VAL A 470 31.06 -5.29 -16.15
N GLU A 471 30.58 -5.62 -17.34
CA GLU A 471 29.43 -4.99 -18.01
C GLU A 471 28.17 -4.95 -17.14
N ALA A 472 27.88 -5.99 -16.36
CA ALA A 472 26.72 -6.03 -15.46
C ALA A 472 26.76 -5.02 -14.30
N LEU A 473 27.91 -4.39 -14.06
CA LEU A 473 28.08 -3.34 -13.05
C LEU A 473 27.99 -1.93 -13.66
N ASP A 474 27.84 -1.80 -14.98
CA ASP A 474 27.76 -0.52 -15.68
C ASP A 474 26.45 0.22 -15.31
N PRO A 475 26.52 1.40 -14.68
CA PRO A 475 25.36 2.15 -14.27
C PRO A 475 24.51 2.70 -15.43
N ILE A 476 25.04 2.78 -16.66
CA ILE A 476 24.33 3.28 -17.85
C ILE A 476 23.47 2.17 -18.46
N GLU A 477 24.01 0.96 -18.61
CA GLU A 477 23.27 -0.22 -19.11
C GLU A 477 22.21 -0.74 -18.13
N ALA A 478 22.26 -0.31 -16.86
CA ALA A 478 21.21 -0.58 -15.87
C ALA A 478 19.95 0.32 -16.02
N MET A 479 19.97 1.32 -16.91
CA MET A 479 18.81 2.16 -17.20
C MET A 479 17.83 1.41 -18.12
N PRO A 480 16.50 1.46 -17.88
CA PRO A 480 15.54 0.83 -18.78
C PRO A 480 15.56 1.52 -20.16
N THR A 481 15.35 0.74 -21.23
CA THR A 481 15.28 1.31 -22.60
C THR A 481 14.05 2.21 -22.77
N ASP A 482 14.01 3.03 -23.83
CA ASP A 482 12.87 3.89 -24.14
C ASP A 482 11.56 3.08 -24.25
N GLU A 483 11.61 1.91 -24.90
CA GLU A 483 10.46 1.00 -25.04
C GLU A 483 10.06 0.38 -23.70
N GLU A 484 11.02 -0.02 -22.87
CA GLU A 484 10.71 -0.59 -21.55
C GLU A 484 10.08 0.46 -20.63
N CYS A 485 10.56 1.69 -20.69
CA CYS A 485 10.00 2.82 -19.98
C CYS A 485 8.57 3.13 -20.43
N LEU A 486 8.33 3.16 -21.74
CA LEU A 486 6.99 3.38 -22.28
C LEU A 486 6.04 2.25 -21.87
N SER A 487 6.47 0.99 -21.96
CA SER A 487 5.67 -0.18 -21.57
C SER A 487 5.26 -0.16 -20.10
N ARG A 488 6.13 0.33 -19.21
CA ARG A 488 5.82 0.52 -17.79
C ARG A 488 4.74 1.60 -17.59
N ILE A 489 4.82 2.71 -18.33
CA ILE A 489 3.79 3.76 -18.30
C ILE A 489 2.46 3.22 -18.80
N GLU A 490 2.47 2.51 -19.92
CA GLU A 490 1.27 1.86 -20.49
C GLU A 490 0.62 0.93 -19.48
N THR A 491 1.41 0.06 -18.83
CA THR A 491 0.93 -0.87 -17.79
C THR A 491 0.21 -0.13 -16.66
N VAL A 492 0.78 0.99 -16.19
CA VAL A 492 0.16 1.82 -15.15
C VAL A 492 -1.16 2.42 -15.64
N THR A 493 -1.19 2.94 -16.87
CA THR A 493 -2.38 3.58 -17.45
C THR A 493 -3.50 2.60 -17.86
N LEU A 494 -3.15 1.34 -18.16
CA LEU A 494 -4.09 0.25 -18.43
C LEU A 494 -4.81 -0.21 -17.17
N ASP A 495 -4.07 -0.33 -16.05
CA ASP A 495 -4.63 -0.72 -14.75
C ASP A 495 -5.43 0.42 -14.11
N ARG A 496 -4.91 1.66 -14.19
CA ARG A 496 -5.52 2.86 -13.58
C ARG A 496 -5.50 4.04 -14.56
N LYS A 497 -6.67 4.44 -15.03
CA LYS A 497 -6.83 5.56 -15.98
C LYS A 497 -6.57 6.92 -15.32
N ILE A 498 -6.02 7.84 -16.12
CA ILE A 498 -5.96 9.26 -15.77
C ILE A 498 -7.34 9.90 -16.04
N THR A 499 -8.12 10.09 -14.99
CA THR A 499 -9.48 10.66 -15.05
C THR A 499 -9.49 12.15 -14.69
N PHE A 500 -10.55 12.85 -15.13
CA PHE A 500 -10.73 14.29 -14.97
C PHE A 500 -12.12 14.60 -14.43
N ASP A 501 -12.27 15.74 -13.76
CA ASP A 501 -13.58 16.22 -13.32
C ASP A 501 -14.53 16.42 -14.52
N PRO A 502 -15.86 16.23 -14.34
CA PRO A 502 -16.82 16.35 -15.43
C PRO A 502 -16.73 17.69 -16.18
N GLY A 503 -16.56 17.62 -17.51
CA GLY A 503 -16.45 18.81 -18.37
C GLY A 503 -15.19 19.66 -18.15
N SER A 504 -14.20 19.15 -17.42
CA SER A 504 -12.99 19.89 -17.03
C SER A 504 -11.70 19.17 -17.47
N ALA A 505 -10.60 19.93 -17.44
CA ALA A 505 -9.23 19.45 -17.57
C ALA A 505 -8.52 19.29 -16.21
N ASN A 506 -9.24 19.47 -15.10
CA ASN A 506 -8.74 19.19 -13.76
C ASN A 506 -8.60 17.68 -13.56
N ILE A 507 -7.38 17.22 -13.27
CA ILE A 507 -7.09 15.82 -12.95
C ILE A 507 -7.80 15.48 -11.63
N SER A 508 -8.57 14.38 -11.62
CA SER A 508 -9.31 13.95 -10.44
C SER A 508 -8.36 13.55 -9.31
N GLY A 509 -8.82 13.63 -8.05
CA GLY A 509 -8.00 13.23 -6.90
C GLY A 509 -7.45 11.79 -7.00
N ALA A 510 -8.28 10.86 -7.46
CA ALA A 510 -7.91 9.46 -7.65
C ALA A 510 -6.85 9.26 -8.77
N ALA A 511 -6.79 10.15 -9.76
CA ALA A 511 -5.82 10.08 -10.84
C ALA A 511 -4.45 10.71 -10.47
N ILE A 512 -4.35 11.42 -9.34
CA ILE A 512 -3.10 12.05 -8.88
C ILE A 512 -2.02 10.98 -8.64
N SER A 513 -2.36 9.88 -7.96
CA SER A 513 -1.40 8.79 -7.69
C SER A 513 -0.89 8.11 -8.95
N VAL A 514 -1.74 8.01 -9.99
CA VAL A 514 -1.34 7.47 -11.30
C VAL A 514 -0.26 8.36 -11.93
N VAL A 515 -0.44 9.68 -11.86
CA VAL A 515 0.55 10.64 -12.35
C VAL A 515 1.83 10.64 -11.49
N ASP A 516 1.74 10.37 -10.19
CA ASP A 516 2.91 10.15 -9.33
C ASP A 516 3.72 8.93 -9.76
N ASP A 517 3.05 7.80 -10.01
CA ASP A 517 3.69 6.55 -10.45
C ASP A 517 4.38 6.73 -11.82
N ILE A 518 3.71 7.40 -12.77
CA ILE A 518 4.28 7.73 -14.08
C ILE A 518 5.52 8.63 -13.91
N ALA A 519 5.48 9.61 -13.01
CA ALA A 519 6.62 10.47 -12.76
C ALA A 519 7.80 9.72 -12.13
N GLU A 520 7.56 8.72 -11.27
CA GLU A 520 8.62 7.88 -10.73
C GLU A 520 9.29 7.03 -11.81
N ILE A 521 8.50 6.44 -12.72
CA ILE A 521 9.01 5.71 -13.88
C ILE A 521 9.89 6.63 -14.72
N LEU A 522 9.36 7.79 -15.13
CA LEU A 522 10.06 8.75 -15.99
C LEU A 522 11.35 9.33 -15.38
N ARG A 523 11.50 9.35 -14.05
CA ARG A 523 12.76 9.78 -13.41
C ARG A 523 13.88 8.74 -13.49
N ARG A 524 13.55 7.47 -13.71
CA ARG A 524 14.52 6.36 -13.83
C ARG A 524 14.90 6.07 -15.28
N CYS A 525 14.21 6.71 -16.22
CA CYS A 525 14.46 6.57 -17.65
C CYS A 525 15.45 7.61 -18.15
N ALA A 526 16.17 7.29 -19.22
CA ALA A 526 16.97 8.27 -19.97
C ALA A 526 16.04 9.28 -20.70
N ASP A 527 16.62 10.27 -21.39
CA ASP A 527 15.92 11.43 -22.02
C ASP A 527 14.88 11.02 -23.09
N LEU A 528 13.73 10.56 -22.63
CA LEU A 528 12.59 10.09 -23.41
C LEU A 528 11.93 11.23 -24.18
N ARG A 529 11.58 10.97 -25.44
CA ARG A 529 10.79 11.89 -26.27
C ARG A 529 9.38 11.34 -26.41
N ILE A 530 8.43 11.90 -25.66
CA ILE A 530 7.08 11.33 -25.53
C ILE A 530 6.01 12.33 -25.98
N GLU A 531 5.04 11.84 -26.74
CA GLU A 531 3.77 12.51 -26.96
C GLU A 531 2.72 12.03 -25.95
N ILE A 532 2.02 12.99 -25.34
CA ILE A 532 0.88 12.78 -24.45
C ILE A 532 -0.38 13.09 -25.27
N ALA A 533 -1.08 12.04 -25.69
CA ALA A 533 -2.25 12.12 -26.54
C ALA A 533 -3.54 12.06 -25.71
N GLY A 534 -4.39 13.09 -25.81
CA GLY A 534 -5.67 13.14 -25.10
C GLY A 534 -6.85 12.82 -26.01
N TYR A 535 -7.78 11.98 -25.54
CA TYR A 535 -8.98 11.59 -26.26
C TYR A 535 -10.26 11.83 -25.43
N THR A 536 -11.37 12.09 -26.12
CA THR A 536 -12.71 12.23 -25.55
C THR A 536 -13.68 11.22 -26.17
N ASP A 537 -14.87 11.08 -25.58
CA ASP A 537 -15.98 10.40 -26.25
C ASP A 537 -16.61 11.28 -27.34
N SER A 538 -17.61 10.75 -28.04
CA SER A 538 -18.33 11.44 -29.13
C SER A 538 -19.46 12.37 -28.66
N GLN A 539 -19.57 12.67 -27.35
CA GLN A 539 -20.62 13.54 -26.84
C GLN A 539 -20.17 15.00 -26.92
N GLY A 540 -20.99 15.85 -27.53
CA GLY A 540 -20.71 17.28 -27.67
C GLY A 540 -20.36 17.68 -29.10
N ARG A 541 -19.75 18.86 -29.25
CA ARG A 541 -19.27 19.34 -30.55
C ARG A 541 -17.80 18.97 -30.71
N GLU A 542 -17.42 18.50 -31.89
CA GLU A 542 -16.04 18.16 -32.26
C GLU A 542 -15.01 19.23 -31.80
N GLU A 543 -15.28 20.51 -32.07
CA GLU A 543 -14.37 21.61 -31.67
C GLU A 543 -14.20 21.73 -30.14
N MET A 544 -15.26 21.44 -29.37
CA MET A 544 -15.21 21.44 -27.91
C MET A 544 -14.43 20.22 -27.40
N ASN A 545 -14.65 19.06 -28.01
CA ASN A 545 -13.95 17.80 -27.70
C ASN A 545 -12.45 17.92 -27.98
N LYS A 546 -12.08 18.53 -29.12
CA LYS A 546 -10.68 18.80 -29.48
C LYS A 546 -10.00 19.74 -28.49
N ARG A 547 -10.70 20.79 -28.05
CA ARG A 547 -10.18 21.73 -27.05
C ARG A 547 -10.03 21.09 -25.68
N LEU A 548 -11.00 20.29 -25.26
CA LEU A 548 -11.00 19.64 -23.95
C LEU A 548 -9.89 18.58 -23.86
N SER A 549 -9.75 17.73 -24.88
CA SER A 549 -8.64 16.76 -24.95
C SER A 549 -7.27 17.44 -24.94
N GLN A 550 -7.09 18.55 -25.65
CA GLN A 550 -5.83 19.33 -25.64
C GLN A 550 -5.51 19.83 -24.23
N GLN A 551 -6.49 20.44 -23.56
CA GLN A 551 -6.31 20.94 -22.19
C GLN A 551 -5.99 19.82 -21.20
N ARG A 552 -6.59 18.64 -21.38
CA ARG A 552 -6.31 17.46 -20.56
C ARG A 552 -4.89 16.93 -20.74
N ALA A 553 -4.41 16.83 -21.98
CA ALA A 553 -3.04 16.45 -22.27
C ALA A 553 -2.03 17.47 -21.68
N GLU A 554 -2.32 18.77 -21.80
CA GLU A 554 -1.52 19.84 -21.19
C GLU A 554 -1.52 19.81 -19.66
N ALA A 555 -2.65 19.45 -19.04
CA ALA A 555 -2.76 19.30 -17.60
C ALA A 555 -1.86 18.16 -17.09
N VAL A 556 -1.82 17.03 -17.79
CA VAL A 556 -0.91 15.91 -17.47
C VAL A 556 0.56 16.33 -17.62
N LEU A 557 0.91 16.98 -18.73
CA LEU A 557 2.26 17.52 -18.94
C LEU A 557 2.69 18.47 -17.80
N THR A 558 1.79 19.36 -17.39
CA THR A 558 2.02 20.29 -16.29
C THR A 558 2.18 19.56 -14.96
N ALA A 559 1.36 18.53 -14.70
CA ALA A 559 1.43 17.73 -13.50
C ALA A 559 2.74 16.94 -13.38
N LEU A 560 3.29 16.43 -14.49
CA LEU A 560 4.61 15.79 -14.54
C LEU A 560 5.73 16.81 -14.31
N ARG A 561 5.62 18.01 -14.88
CA ARG A 561 6.60 19.10 -14.66
C ARG A 561 6.65 19.52 -13.19
N MET A 562 5.50 19.62 -12.51
CA MET A 562 5.45 19.93 -11.08
C MET A 562 6.15 18.86 -10.22
N ARG A 563 6.22 17.63 -10.70
CA ARG A 563 6.95 16.50 -10.10
C ARG A 563 8.43 16.45 -10.48
N ARG A 564 8.96 17.52 -11.08
CA ARG A 564 10.36 17.67 -11.50
C ARG A 564 10.80 16.67 -12.56
N VAL A 565 9.87 16.14 -13.36
CA VAL A 565 10.23 15.38 -14.56
C VAL A 565 10.75 16.37 -15.62
N PRO A 566 11.90 16.11 -16.27
CA PRO A 566 12.34 16.89 -17.42
C PRO A 566 11.34 16.70 -18.57
N THR A 567 10.57 17.74 -18.91
CA THR A 567 9.51 17.65 -19.93
C THR A 567 9.85 18.41 -21.22
N SER A 568 11.12 18.76 -21.46
CA SER A 568 11.55 19.54 -22.63
C SER A 568 11.36 18.77 -23.94
N SER A 569 11.48 17.45 -23.85
CA SER A 569 11.34 16.47 -24.93
C SER A 569 9.90 15.95 -25.08
N PHE A 570 8.93 16.47 -24.30
CA PHE A 570 7.54 16.00 -24.32
C PHE A 570 6.63 16.93 -25.13
N ARG A 571 5.66 16.34 -25.83
CA ARG A 571 4.62 17.05 -26.60
C ARG A 571 3.23 16.66 -26.08
N ALA A 572 2.30 17.61 -25.97
CA ALA A 572 0.91 17.33 -25.57
C ALA A 572 -0.06 17.65 -26.72
N VAL A 573 -0.86 16.67 -27.15
CA VAL A 573 -1.75 16.78 -28.32
C VAL A 573 -3.16 16.27 -27.97
N GLY A 574 -4.16 17.11 -28.23
CA GLY A 574 -5.57 16.74 -28.11
C GLY A 574 -6.14 16.20 -29.40
N TYR A 575 -6.63 14.96 -29.37
CA TYR A 575 -7.24 14.31 -30.53
C TYR A 575 -8.76 14.44 -30.57
N GLY A 576 -9.41 14.87 -29.49
CA GLY A 576 -10.87 14.94 -29.42
C GLY A 576 -11.48 13.55 -29.51
N GLU A 577 -12.54 13.40 -30.30
CA GLU A 577 -13.23 12.11 -30.52
C GLU A 577 -12.63 11.26 -31.64
N ASP A 578 -11.52 11.70 -32.23
CA ASP A 578 -10.78 10.97 -33.26
C ASP A 578 -10.22 9.65 -32.68
N ASN A 579 -10.14 8.60 -33.50
CA ASN A 579 -9.60 7.28 -33.12
C ASN A 579 -10.24 6.64 -31.87
N PRO A 580 -11.57 6.36 -31.89
CA PRO A 580 -12.23 5.63 -30.81
C PRO A 580 -11.71 4.18 -30.73
N ILE A 581 -11.45 3.73 -29.50
CA ILE A 581 -11.00 2.35 -29.21
C ILE A 581 -12.16 1.42 -28.80
N ALA A 582 -13.32 2.01 -28.49
CA ALA A 582 -14.53 1.30 -28.12
C ALA A 582 -15.78 1.99 -28.67
N ASP A 583 -16.92 1.29 -28.60
CA ASP A 583 -18.19 1.77 -29.13
C ASP A 583 -18.79 2.92 -28.31
N ASN A 584 -18.96 4.09 -28.93
CA ASN A 584 -19.52 5.29 -28.30
C ASN A 584 -21.03 5.17 -27.97
N GLU A 585 -21.73 4.15 -28.47
CA GLU A 585 -23.14 3.93 -28.14
C GLU A 585 -23.32 3.45 -26.69
N THR A 586 -22.33 2.75 -26.13
CA THR A 586 -22.35 2.23 -24.75
C THR A 586 -21.68 3.18 -23.75
N GLU A 587 -22.10 3.18 -22.48
CA GLU A 587 -21.42 4.01 -21.47
C GLU A 587 -20.00 3.51 -21.20
N GLU A 588 -19.83 2.20 -21.16
CA GLU A 588 -18.55 1.54 -21.00
C GLU A 588 -17.57 1.91 -22.12
N GLY A 589 -18.04 1.96 -23.37
CA GLY A 589 -17.22 2.35 -24.51
C GLY A 589 -16.91 3.84 -24.55
N ARG A 590 -17.83 4.71 -24.13
CA ARG A 590 -17.52 6.14 -23.93
C ARG A 590 -16.45 6.36 -22.88
N GLU A 591 -16.54 5.66 -21.74
CA GLU A 591 -15.52 5.72 -20.69
C GLU A 591 -14.17 5.14 -21.14
N ALA A 592 -14.16 4.14 -22.03
CA ALA A 592 -12.93 3.67 -22.67
C ALA A 592 -12.31 4.71 -23.59
N ASN A 593 -13.11 5.45 -24.36
CA ASN A 593 -12.62 6.48 -25.28
C ASN A 593 -12.07 7.73 -24.56
N ARG A 594 -12.57 8.06 -23.36
CA ARG A 594 -12.02 9.12 -22.49
C ARG A 594 -10.69 8.68 -21.86
N ARG A 595 -9.56 8.88 -22.56
CA ARG A 595 -8.24 8.39 -22.13
C ARG A 595 -7.08 9.33 -22.46
N ILE A 596 -5.95 9.08 -21.81
CA ILE A 596 -4.65 9.67 -22.12
C ILE A 596 -3.71 8.54 -22.52
N GLU A 597 -3.04 8.68 -23.66
CA GLU A 597 -2.03 7.75 -24.14
C GLU A 597 -0.65 8.42 -24.17
N PHE A 598 0.39 7.60 -24.09
CA PHE A 598 1.78 8.02 -24.21
C PHE A 598 2.40 7.27 -25.38
N SER A 599 3.15 7.95 -26.24
CA SER A 599 3.85 7.31 -27.35
C SER A 599 5.20 7.97 -27.61
N LEU A 600 6.17 7.24 -28.16
CA LEU A 600 7.45 7.83 -28.56
C LEU A 600 7.27 8.78 -29.75
N ILE A 601 7.97 9.92 -29.73
CA ILE A 601 8.06 10.82 -30.88
C ILE A 601 9.15 10.29 -31.80
N GLU A 602 8.75 9.67 -32.91
CA GLU A 602 9.69 9.30 -33.97
C GLU A 602 10.36 10.57 -34.51
N VAL A 603 11.68 10.60 -34.43
CA VAL A 603 12.49 11.62 -35.07
C VAL A 603 12.74 11.11 -36.47
N GLU A 604 12.00 11.61 -37.46
CA GLU A 604 12.47 11.51 -38.84
C GLU A 604 13.79 12.29 -38.90
N MET A 605 14.91 11.57 -38.91
CA MET A 605 16.20 12.15 -39.24
C MET A 605 16.13 12.56 -40.71
N THR A 606 15.66 13.77 -41.00
CA THR A 606 16.13 14.45 -42.19
C THR A 606 17.62 14.63 -41.98
N GLU A 607 18.43 13.91 -42.75
CA GLU A 607 19.85 14.19 -42.95
C GLU A 607 19.97 15.63 -43.44
N GLU A 608 19.93 16.60 -42.52
CA GLU A 608 20.52 17.90 -42.75
C GLU A 608 22.01 17.64 -42.82
N ALA A 609 22.49 17.49 -44.05
CA ALA A 609 23.89 17.47 -44.41
C ALA A 609 24.62 18.50 -43.53
N SER A 610 25.55 18.00 -42.72
CA SER A 610 26.32 18.86 -41.84
C SER A 610 26.97 19.93 -42.72
N THR A 611 26.90 21.18 -42.27
CA THR A 611 27.57 22.33 -42.88
C THR A 611 29.09 22.14 -43.02
N LEU A 612 29.65 21.07 -42.44
CA LEU A 612 31.02 20.61 -42.65
C LEU A 612 31.26 19.97 -44.02
N ASP A 613 30.27 19.31 -44.63
CA ASP A 613 30.41 18.72 -45.97
C ASP A 613 30.32 19.78 -47.08
N GLU A 614 29.53 20.85 -46.90
CA GLU A 614 29.54 22.02 -47.79
C GLU A 614 30.87 22.79 -47.70
N LEU A 615 31.45 22.93 -46.49
CA LEU A 615 32.76 23.53 -46.31
C LEU A 615 33.91 22.66 -46.85
N ALA A 616 33.76 21.33 -46.83
CA ALA A 616 34.71 20.40 -47.45
C ALA A 616 34.62 20.42 -48.98
N ALA A 617 33.43 20.67 -49.55
CA ALA A 617 33.24 20.81 -50.99
C ALA A 617 33.73 22.16 -51.55
N GLU A 618 33.66 23.25 -50.77
CA GLU A 618 34.20 24.57 -51.17
C GLU A 618 35.71 24.72 -50.92
N GLY A 619 36.30 23.91 -50.04
CA GLY A 619 37.74 23.87 -49.79
C GLY A 619 38.56 23.03 -50.79
N ALA A 620 37.91 22.28 -51.68
CA ALA A 620 38.55 21.38 -52.63
C ALA A 620 38.70 21.95 -54.06
N THR A 621 38.47 23.26 -54.26
CA THR A 621 38.63 23.93 -55.56
C THR A 621 39.72 25.01 -55.61
N ASP A 622 40.67 25.03 -54.67
CA ASP A 622 41.82 25.94 -54.78
C ASP A 622 43.11 25.28 -54.25
N GLY A 623 43.76 24.48 -55.10
CA GLY A 623 45.00 23.80 -54.69
C GLY A 623 45.62 22.77 -55.63
N SER A 624 45.51 22.90 -56.95
CA SER A 624 46.33 22.12 -57.89
C SER A 624 46.74 22.97 -59.10
N GLY A 625 47.76 23.80 -58.90
CA GLY A 625 48.57 24.42 -59.95
C GLY A 625 49.96 23.81 -59.93
N GLU A 626 50.26 23.05 -60.98
CA GLU A 626 51.43 22.22 -61.23
C GLU A 626 52.79 22.90 -61.03
N GLY A 627 53.77 22.13 -60.55
CA GLY A 627 55.18 22.45 -60.68
C GLY A 627 56.04 21.20 -60.62
N GLY A 628 56.61 20.79 -61.77
CA GLY A 628 57.82 19.98 -61.81
C GLY A 628 57.74 18.71 -62.64
N SER A 629 58.10 18.82 -63.93
CA SER A 629 58.32 17.71 -64.85
C SER A 629 59.62 16.96 -64.54
N ASP A 630 59.61 15.67 -64.87
CA ASP A 630 60.70 14.72 -64.67
C ASP A 630 61.70 14.69 -65.85
N ALA A 631 62.95 14.36 -65.50
CA ALA A 631 64.01 13.72 -66.28
C ALA A 631 64.53 14.28 -67.63
N ALA A 632 65.74 14.84 -67.55
CA ALA A 632 66.96 14.36 -68.21
C ALA A 632 66.94 13.89 -69.68
N ALA A 633 67.48 14.73 -70.56
CA ALA A 633 68.62 14.44 -71.44
C ALA A 633 69.18 15.82 -71.85
N THR A 634 70.48 16.06 -71.84
CA THR A 634 71.26 15.92 -73.07
C THR A 634 72.76 15.98 -72.76
N GLY A 635 73.53 15.20 -73.51
CA GLY A 635 74.93 15.51 -73.73
C GLY A 635 75.10 16.83 -74.50
N GLU A 636 76.32 17.33 -74.38
CA GLU A 636 77.01 18.35 -75.18
C GLU A 636 76.79 19.84 -74.87
N THR A 637 77.89 20.39 -74.28
CA THR A 637 78.50 21.72 -74.50
C THR A 637 77.74 22.93 -73.91
N ASN A 638 78.36 23.96 -73.32
CA ASN A 638 79.74 24.45 -73.31
C ASN A 638 79.92 25.46 -72.15
N GLU A 639 81.16 25.58 -71.67
CA GLU A 639 81.82 26.67 -70.91
C GLU A 639 81.21 27.30 -69.64
#